data_AF-A0A1H3CWH5-F1
#
_entry.id   AF-A0A1H3CWH5-F1
#
_cell.length_a   1.000
_cell.length_b   1.000
_cell.length_c   1.000
_cell.angle_alpha   90.00
_cell.angle_beta   90.00
_cell.angle_gamma   90.00
#
_symmetry.space_group_name_H-M   'P 1'
#
loop_
_entity.id
_entity.type
_entity.pdbx_description
1 polymer ?
#
loop_
_entity_poly.entity_id
_entity_poly.type
_entity_poly.pdbx_seq_one_letter_code
_entity_poly.pdbx_strand_id
1 'polypeptide(L)'
;MTIHEHYEATLAPGSAVPTLLCGHCQSTLSRARMFANDGDNRFDIACQIVALCPADDCGALNCCDAAMAKLDNPQSAMQIAS
;
A
#
# COMPACT_ATOMS: atom_id res chain seq x y z
N MET A 1 -15.63 2.18 16.75
CA MET A 1 -14.70 2.49 15.65
C MET A 1 -13.33 2.72 16.23
N THR A 2 -12.46 1.72 16.16
CA THR A 2 -11.03 1.90 16.39
C THR A 2 -10.47 2.47 15.10
N ILE A 3 -10.24 3.78 15.08
CA ILE A 3 -9.54 4.44 13.97
C ILE A 3 -8.11 3.92 14.02
N HIS A 4 -7.76 2.97 13.15
CA HIS A 4 -6.38 2.61 12.95
C HIS A 4 -5.73 3.77 12.20
N GLU A 5 -4.72 4.39 12.82
CA GLU A 5 -3.87 5.36 12.12
C GLU A 5 -3.25 4.64 10.91
N HIS A 6 -3.64 5.06 9.71
CA HIS A 6 -3.11 4.57 8.45
C HIS A 6 -2.38 5.72 7.76
N TYR A 7 -1.44 5.37 6.89
CA TYR A 7 -0.63 6.32 6.13
C TYR A 7 -0.95 6.21 4.64
N GLU A 8 -0.66 7.24 3.87
CA GLU A 8 -0.78 7.22 2.41
C GLU A 8 0.54 6.72 1.80
N ALA A 9 0.48 5.64 1.04
CA ALA A 9 1.63 5.20 0.26
C ALA A 9 1.97 6.22 -0.83
N THR A 10 3.24 6.31 -1.18
CA THR A 10 3.71 7.19 -2.26
C THR A 10 4.45 6.38 -3.33
N LEU A 11 4.55 6.93 -4.55
CA LEU A 11 5.41 6.36 -5.58
C LEU A 11 6.84 6.85 -5.39
N ALA A 12 7.81 5.95 -5.52
CA ALA A 12 9.22 6.29 -5.54
C ALA A 12 9.52 7.20 -6.75
N PRO A 13 10.17 8.35 -6.56
CA PRO A 13 10.47 9.28 -7.64
C PRO A 13 11.52 8.68 -8.60
N GLY A 14 11.33 8.90 -9.90
CA GLY A 14 12.32 8.52 -10.92
C GLY A 14 12.53 7.01 -11.10
N SER A 15 11.65 6.17 -10.56
CA SER A 15 11.77 4.73 -10.68
C SER A 15 11.24 4.23 -12.02
N ALA A 16 12.06 3.49 -12.78
CA ALA A 16 11.65 2.85 -14.03
C ALA A 16 10.58 1.77 -13.81
N VAL A 17 10.54 1.18 -12.62
CA VAL A 17 9.51 0.24 -12.17
C VAL A 17 8.66 0.92 -11.11
N PRO A 18 7.32 0.88 -11.18
CA PRO A 18 6.46 1.39 -10.12
C PRO A 18 6.80 0.77 -8.77
N THR A 19 7.34 1.60 -7.86
CA THR A 19 7.72 1.18 -6.51
C THR A 19 6.92 2.02 -5.52
N LEU A 20 6.17 1.37 -4.64
CA LEU A 20 5.48 2.05 -3.55
C LEU A 20 6.39 2.19 -2.32
N LEU A 21 6.26 3.32 -1.65
CA LEU A 21 6.94 3.66 -0.41
C LEU A 21 5.94 3.85 0.71
N CYS A 22 6.34 3.47 1.92
CA CYS A 22 5.57 3.67 3.13
C CYS A 22 5.41 5.17 3.42
N GLY A 23 4.18 5.64 3.65
CA GLY A 23 3.90 7.02 4.02
C GLY A 23 4.48 7.44 5.37
N HIS A 24 4.83 6.47 6.22
CA HIS A 24 5.46 6.73 7.53
C HIS A 24 6.99 6.83 7.44
N CYS A 25 7.67 5.78 6.96
CA CYS A 25 9.13 5.67 7.03
C CYS A 25 9.83 5.71 5.66
N GLN A 26 9.08 5.84 4.55
CA GLN A 26 9.59 5.81 3.17
C GLN A 26 10.31 4.51 2.76
N SER A 27 10.24 3.45 3.58
CA SER A 27 10.71 2.11 3.17
C SER A 27 9.85 1.57 2.03
N THR A 28 10.46 0.77 1.16
CA THR A 28 9.75 0.12 0.06
C THR A 28 8.67 -0.83 0.60
N LEU A 29 7.45 -0.65 0.12
CA LEU A 29 6.35 -1.55 0.41
C LEU A 29 6.49 -2.79 -0.47
N SER A 30 6.54 -3.96 0.18
CA SER A 30 6.64 -5.23 -0.51
C SER A 30 5.31 -5.58 -1.16
N ARG A 31 5.34 -5.93 -2.44
CA ARG A 31 4.16 -6.41 -3.19
C ARG A 31 3.54 -7.67 -2.56
N ALA A 32 4.36 -8.51 -1.93
CA ALA A 32 3.90 -9.69 -1.19
C ALA A 32 3.13 -9.34 0.10
N ARG A 33 3.13 -8.07 0.52
CA ARG A 33 2.39 -7.56 1.67
C ARG A 33 1.37 -6.48 1.27
N MET A 34 0.91 -6.50 0.03
CA MET A 34 -0.19 -5.69 -0.50
C MET A 34 -1.42 -6.56 -0.67
N PHE A 35 -2.58 -6.07 -0.24
CA PHE A 35 -3.81 -6.86 -0.17
C PHE A 35 -5.01 -6.01 -0.56
N ALA A 36 -6.03 -6.64 -1.14
CA ALA A 36 -7.34 -6.03 -1.21
C ALA A 36 -7.90 -5.84 0.20
N ASN A 37 -8.48 -4.67 0.44
CA ASN A 37 -9.13 -4.31 1.69
C ASN A 37 -10.61 -4.71 1.67
N ASP A 38 -10.86 -5.96 1.27
CA ASP A 38 -12.16 -6.60 1.26
C ASP A 38 -12.14 -7.90 2.08
N GLY A 39 -13.31 -8.50 2.28
CA GLY A 39 -13.45 -9.77 3.01
C GLY A 39 -12.93 -9.73 4.46
N ASP A 40 -12.22 -10.79 4.87
CA ASP A 40 -11.69 -10.98 6.23
C ASP A 40 -10.51 -10.06 6.57
N ASN A 41 -9.87 -9.45 5.57
CA ASN A 41 -8.74 -8.51 5.75
C ASN A 41 -9.19 -7.05 5.73
N ARG A 42 -10.48 -6.78 5.93
CA ARG A 42 -11.02 -5.43 5.91
C ARG A 42 -10.56 -4.66 7.14
N PHE A 43 -9.54 -3.84 6.94
CA PHE A 43 -9.23 -2.74 7.83
C PHE A 43 -10.34 -1.70 7.66
N ASP A 44 -10.91 -1.22 8.78
CA ASP A 44 -12.05 -0.29 8.84
C ASP A 44 -11.69 1.13 8.33
N ILE A 45 -11.15 1.20 7.11
CA ILE A 45 -10.66 2.38 6.40
C ILE A 45 -11.22 2.38 4.97
N ALA A 46 -11.44 3.57 4.43
CA ALA A 46 -11.96 3.77 3.07
C ALA A 46 -10.84 3.67 2.02
N CYS A 47 -10.19 2.51 1.96
CA CYS A 47 -9.14 2.19 0.99
C CYS A 47 -9.48 0.88 0.28
N GLN A 48 -9.19 0.75 -1.01
CA GLN A 48 -9.39 -0.48 -1.77
C GLN A 48 -8.20 -1.44 -1.62
N ILE A 49 -6.98 -0.93 -1.64
CA ILE A 49 -5.77 -1.73 -1.55
C ILE A 49 -4.88 -1.19 -0.44
N VAL A 50 -4.48 -2.07 0.47
CA VAL A 50 -3.66 -1.74 1.62
C VAL A 50 -2.32 -2.47 1.59
N ALA A 51 -1.32 -1.91 2.25
CA ALA A 51 -0.02 -2.55 2.41
C ALA A 51 0.47 -2.44 3.85
N LEU A 52 1.05 -3.52 4.37
CA LEU A 52 1.76 -3.50 5.64
C LEU A 52 3.25 -3.24 5.42
N CYS A 53 3.78 -2.22 6.08
CA CYS A 53 5.20 -1.91 5.99
C CYS A 53 6.04 -3.08 6.53
N PRO A 54 7.03 -3.59 5.76
CA PRO A 54 7.84 -4.73 6.18
C PRO A 54 8.99 -4.35 7.12
N ALA A 55 9.27 -3.06 7.33
CA ALA A 55 10.36 -2.62 8.18
C ALA A 55 10.10 -3.01 9.65
N ASP A 56 11.10 -3.60 10.30
CA ASP A 56 11.01 -4.25 11.61
C ASP A 56 10.40 -3.37 12.72
N ASP A 57 10.56 -2.04 12.65
CA ASP A 57 10.03 -1.09 13.65
C ASP A 57 8.89 -0.20 13.13
N CYS A 58 8.39 -0.42 11.91
CA CYS A 58 7.34 0.42 11.34
C CYS A 58 5.96 -0.20 11.48
N GLY A 59 5.75 -1.39 10.88
CA GLY A 59 4.45 -2.08 10.91
C GLY A 59 3.24 -1.29 10.36
N ALA A 60 3.45 -0.11 9.77
CA ALA A 60 2.39 0.81 9.40
C ALA A 60 1.48 0.21 8.31
N LEU A 61 0.16 0.39 8.50
CA LEU A 61 -0.83 0.17 7.47
C LEU A 61 -0.84 1.36 6.50
N ASN A 62 -0.71 1.08 5.20
CA ASN A 62 -0.66 2.08 4.16
C ASN A 62 -1.81 1.91 3.19
N CYS A 63 -2.55 2.98 2.90
CA CYS A 63 -3.47 3.01 1.77
C CYS A 63 -2.68 3.22 0.47
N CYS A 64 -2.94 2.38 -0.53
CA CYS A 64 -2.19 2.38 -1.79
C CYS A 64 -2.95 3.05 -2.94
N ASP A 65 -4.23 3.38 -2.74
CA ASP A 65 -5.13 3.84 -3.80
C ASP A 65 -4.61 5.09 -4.53
N ALA A 66 -4.20 6.12 -3.78
CA ALA A 66 -3.72 7.37 -4.35
C ALA A 66 -2.43 7.20 -5.17
N ALA A 67 -1.55 6.30 -4.74
CA ALA A 67 -0.32 6.01 -5.47
C ALA A 67 -0.58 5.12 -6.70
N MET A 68 -1.53 4.19 -6.60
CA MET A 68 -1.92 3.32 -7.71
C MET A 68 -2.75 4.01 -8.77
N ALA A 69 -3.58 5.00 -8.41
CA ALA A 69 -4.33 5.82 -9.37
C ALA A 69 -3.41 6.62 -10.32
N LYS A 70 -2.13 6.79 -9.97
CA LYS A 70 -1.11 7.43 -10.81
C LYS A 70 -0.46 6.47 -11.81
N LEU A 71 -0.77 5.17 -11.74
CA LEU A 71 -0.26 4.15 -12.66
C LEU A 71 -1.28 3.91 -13.77
N ASP A 72 -0.81 3.81 -15.02
CA ASP A 72 -1.65 3.53 -16.20
C ASP A 72 -2.43 2.19 -16.10
N ASN A 73 -1.89 1.21 -15.38
CA ASN A 73 -2.53 -0.10 -15.17
C ASN A 73 -2.12 -0.71 -13.82
N PRO A 74 -2.75 -0.30 -12.70
CA PRO A 74 -2.30 -0.63 -11.36
C PRO A 74 -2.38 -2.13 -11.04
N GLN A 75 -3.43 -2.83 -11.48
CA GLN A 75 -3.57 -4.28 -11.21
C GLN A 75 -2.49 -5.11 -11.91
N SER A 76 -2.17 -4.78 -13.17
CA SER A 76 -1.09 -5.46 -13.91
C SER A 76 0.29 -5.04 -13.41
N ALA A 77 0.45 -3.77 -13.03
CA ALA A 77 1.70 -3.22 -12.51
C ALA A 77 2.05 -3.76 -11.12
N MET A 78 1.05 -4.13 -10.30
CA MET A 78 1.28 -4.65 -8.94
C MET A 78 1.20 -6.17 -8.80
N GLN A 79 0.54 -6.94 -9.67
CA GLN A 79 0.30 -8.40 -9.47
C GLN A 79 -0.10 -8.69 -8.01
N ILE A 80 -1.13 -8.00 -7.53
CA ILE A 80 -1.61 -8.14 -6.15
C ILE A 80 -2.04 -9.59 -5.98
N ALA A 81 -1.48 -10.28 -4.98
CA ALA A 81 -1.84 -11.66 -4.69
C ALA A 81 -3.33 -11.72 -4.29
N SER A 82 -4.11 -12.51 -5.02
CA SER A 82 -5.51 -12.82 -4.75
C SER A 82 -5.65 -13.88 -3.67
#